data_AF-A0A820WNW2-F1
#
_entry.id   AF-A0A820WNW2-F1
#
_cell.length_a   1.000
_cell.length_b   1.000
_cell.length_c   1.000
_cell.angle_alpha   90.00
_cell.angle_beta   90.00
_cell.angle_gamma   90.00
#
_symmetry.space_group_name_H-M   'P 1'
#
loop_
_entity.id
_entity.type
_entity.pdbx_description
1 polymer ?
#
loop_
_entity_poly.entity_id
_entity_poly.type
_entity_poly.pdbx_seq_one_letter_code
_entity_poly.pdbx_strand_id
1 'polypeptide(L)'
;NAFKGSDRCDYQSTVCEPVFGRGFRLGKYKCRCRPGYEYPFIDHNDFFNGDAMDTQWDLLMSNDSLLSRFHQLKCRIAIASSLKPLNSMLLLLTVYFAILIGR
;
A
#
# COMPACT_ATOMS: atom_id res chain seq x y z
N ASN A 1 4.42 -3.90 -21.44
CA ASN A 1 3.35 -2.89 -21.46
C ASN A 1 3.98 -1.54 -21.80
N ALA A 2 3.47 -0.83 -22.80
CA ALA A 2 3.96 0.49 -23.22
C ALA A 2 3.73 1.60 -22.17
N PHE A 3 2.77 1.43 -21.26
CA PHE A 3 2.42 2.39 -20.21
C PHE A 3 3.03 2.04 -18.84
N LYS A 4 4.04 1.15 -18.81
CA LYS A 4 4.66 0.73 -17.55
C LYS A 4 5.43 1.91 -16.94
N GLY A 5 5.13 2.26 -15.70
CA GLY A 5 5.85 3.31 -14.96
C GLY A 5 5.43 4.74 -15.30
N SER A 6 4.34 4.92 -16.06
CA SER A 6 3.73 6.25 -16.26
C SER A 6 2.77 6.65 -15.14
N ASP A 7 2.46 5.73 -14.22
CA ASP A 7 1.61 6.00 -13.06
C ASP A 7 2.33 6.81 -11.98
N ARG A 8 1.54 7.47 -11.12
CA ARG A 8 2.04 8.26 -9.99
C ARG A 8 1.97 7.52 -8.66
N CYS A 9 1.77 6.21 -8.69
CA CYS A 9 1.67 5.41 -7.47
C CYS A 9 3.01 5.38 -6.72
N ASP A 10 2.94 5.28 -5.39
CA ASP A 10 4.13 5.08 -4.57
C ASP A 10 4.71 3.67 -4.80
N TYR A 11 5.90 3.59 -5.41
CA TYR A 11 6.51 2.31 -5.81
C TYR A 11 6.85 1.40 -4.63
N GLN A 12 6.99 1.93 -3.42
CA GLN A 12 7.34 1.15 -2.24
C GLN A 12 6.11 0.47 -1.62
N SER A 13 5.04 1.24 -1.40
CA SER A 13 3.86 0.82 -0.64
C SER A 13 2.67 0.40 -1.50
N THR A 14 2.67 0.72 -2.80
CA THR A 14 1.53 0.47 -3.70
C THR A 14 1.90 -0.28 -4.98
N VAL A 15 0.87 -0.75 -5.69
CA VAL A 15 0.94 -1.34 -7.02
C VAL A 15 -0.15 -0.72 -7.91
N CYS A 16 0.24 -0.35 -9.13
CA CYS A 16 -0.66 0.22 -10.13
C CYS A 16 -1.48 -0.88 -10.80
N GLU A 17 -2.80 -0.71 -10.83
CA GLU A 17 -3.75 -1.59 -11.50
C GLU A 17 -4.65 -0.80 -12.45
N PRO A 18 -4.88 -1.28 -13.69
CA PRO A 18 -5.77 -0.62 -14.63
C PRO A 18 -7.23 -0.72 -14.18
N VAL A 19 -8.03 0.31 -14.43
CA VAL A 19 -9.48 0.25 -14.23
C VAL A 19 -10.14 -0.24 -15.52
N PHE A 20 -10.72 -1.44 -15.48
CA PHE A 20 -11.38 -2.04 -16.64
C PHE A 20 -12.52 -1.17 -17.17
N GLY A 21 -12.71 -1.16 -18.50
CA GLY A 21 -13.77 -0.40 -19.16
C GLY A 21 -13.55 1.10 -19.29
N ARG A 22 -12.41 1.65 -18.83
CA ARG A 22 -12.10 3.10 -18.92
C ARG A 22 -10.99 3.45 -19.92
N GLY A 23 -10.44 2.45 -20.61
CA GLY A 23 -9.33 2.61 -21.56
C GLY A 23 -7.98 2.89 -20.90
N PHE A 24 -6.92 2.96 -21.70
CA PHE A 24 -5.55 3.25 -21.25
C PHE A 24 -5.27 4.75 -21.37
N ARG A 25 -5.62 5.52 -20.34
CA ARG A 25 -5.41 6.98 -20.28
C ARG A 25 -4.95 7.38 -18.88
N LEU A 26 -4.35 8.57 -18.77
CA LEU A 26 -4.06 9.21 -17.48
C LEU A 26 -5.33 9.26 -16.63
N GLY A 27 -5.16 9.08 -15.32
CA GLY A 27 -6.22 9.00 -14.34
C GLY A 27 -7.04 7.70 -14.34
N LYS A 28 -6.90 6.81 -15.33
CA LYS A 28 -7.69 5.57 -15.47
C LYS A 28 -7.01 4.33 -14.90
N TYR A 29 -6.37 4.51 -13.75
CA TYR A 29 -5.71 3.46 -12.97
C TYR A 29 -6.05 3.64 -11.49
N LYS A 30 -5.69 2.65 -10.66
CA LYS A 30 -5.77 2.74 -9.20
C LYS A 30 -4.46 2.28 -8.57
N CYS A 31 -4.07 2.90 -7.47
CA CYS A 31 -2.93 2.49 -6.65
C CYS A 31 -3.43 1.66 -5.47
N ARG A 32 -3.29 0.33 -5.55
CA ARG A 32 -3.65 -0.59 -4.47
C ARG A 32 -2.45 -0.79 -3.53
N CYS A 33 -2.69 -0.90 -2.22
CA CYS A 33 -1.62 -1.20 -1.27
C CYS A 33 -0.98 -2.59 -1.52
N ARG A 34 0.33 -2.68 -1.34
CA ARG A 34 1.06 -3.95 -1.33
C ARG A 34 0.82 -4.72 -0.02
N PRO A 35 1.04 -6.05 0.01
CA PRO A 35 1.03 -6.81 1.25
C PRO A 35 1.96 -6.20 2.31
N GLY A 36 1.50 -6.13 3.56
CA GLY A 36 2.20 -5.44 4.66
C GLY A 36 1.97 -3.92 4.71
N TYR A 37 1.19 -3.37 3.77
CA TYR A 37 0.72 -1.99 3.80
C TYR A 37 -0.81 -1.94 3.83
N GLU A 38 -1.36 -0.88 4.41
CA GLU A 38 -2.79 -0.63 4.51
C GLU A 38 -3.15 0.79 4.06
N TYR A 39 -4.36 0.93 3.51
CA TYR A 39 -4.91 2.21 3.09
C TYR A 39 -5.17 3.07 4.34
N PRO A 40 -4.67 4.32 4.38
CA PRO A 40 -4.64 5.06 5.64
C PRO A 40 -5.96 5.73 6.03
N PHE A 41 -6.88 5.91 5.08
CA PHE A 41 -8.13 6.66 5.27
C PHE A 41 -9.33 5.72 5.44
N ILE A 42 -10.38 6.20 6.10
CA ILE A 42 -11.63 5.44 6.31
C ILE A 42 -12.62 5.91 5.25
N ASP A 43 -12.48 5.37 4.04
CA ASP A 43 -13.30 5.71 2.88
C ASP A 43 -14.03 4.47 2.34
N HIS A 44 -14.92 4.67 1.37
CA HIS A 44 -15.62 3.57 0.69
C HIS A 44 -14.69 2.70 -0.16
N ASN A 45 -13.48 3.17 -0.46
CA ASN A 45 -12.49 2.45 -1.27
C ASN A 45 -11.21 2.24 -0.47
N ASP A 46 -10.47 1.18 -0.79
CA ASP A 46 -9.20 0.77 -0.18
C ASP A 46 -7.98 1.07 -1.07
N PHE A 47 -8.11 2.01 -2.01
CA PHE A 47 -7.09 2.37 -2.98
C PHE A 47 -7.12 3.85 -3.34
N PHE A 48 -6.00 4.37 -3.85
CA PHE A 48 -5.96 5.73 -4.39
C PHE A 48 -6.41 5.75 -5.86
N ASN A 49 -7.34 6.63 -6.20
CA ASN A 49 -7.79 6.83 -7.59
C ASN A 49 -6.69 7.54 -8.38
N GLY A 50 -6.34 7.01 -9.56
CA GLY A 50 -5.32 7.60 -10.43
C GLY A 50 -5.62 9.05 -10.83
N ASP A 51 -6.89 9.41 -10.98
CA ASP A 51 -7.32 10.79 -11.27
C ASP A 51 -6.89 11.78 -10.17
N ALA A 52 -7.11 11.39 -8.91
CA ALA A 52 -6.69 12.18 -7.76
C ALA A 52 -5.15 12.20 -7.62
N MET A 53 -4.48 11.09 -7.93
CA MET A 53 -3.01 11.03 -7.94
C MET A 53 -2.41 11.99 -8.97
N ASP A 54 -2.93 11.97 -10.19
CA ASP A 54 -2.46 12.82 -11.30
C ASP A 54 -2.74 14.30 -11.01
N THR A 55 -3.96 14.63 -10.54
CA THR A 55 -4.31 16.00 -10.13
C THR A 55 -3.36 16.51 -9.05
N GLN A 56 -3.06 15.68 -8.05
CA GLN A 56 -2.22 16.09 -6.93
C GLN A 56 -0.75 16.19 -7.30
N TRP A 57 -0.32 15.38 -8.26
CA TRP A 57 1.00 15.48 -8.88
C TRP A 57 1.15 16.79 -9.67
N ASP A 58 0.14 17.16 -10.46
CA ASP A 58 0.16 18.40 -11.23
C ASP A 58 0.24 19.63 -10.31
N LEU A 59 -0.50 19.61 -9.19
CA LEU A 59 -0.38 20.63 -8.15
C LEU A 59 1.03 20.67 -7.54
N LEU A 60 1.64 19.50 -7.26
CA LEU A 60 3.01 19.43 -6.75
C LEU A 60 4.03 20.04 -7.71
N MET A 61 3.83 19.85 -9.03
CA MET A 61 4.70 20.37 -10.08
C MET A 61 4.41 21.83 -10.46
N SER A 62 3.29 22.39 -9.98
CA SER A 62 2.91 23.77 -10.21
C SER A 62 3.60 24.74 -9.24
N ASN A 63 3.39 26.05 -9.45
CA ASN A 63 3.84 27.08 -8.50
C ASN A 63 3.18 26.94 -7.11
N ASP A 64 2.02 26.27 -7.03
CA ASP A 64 1.25 26.08 -5.80
C ASP A 64 1.55 24.73 -5.12
N SER A 65 2.80 24.28 -5.16
CA SER A 65 3.23 22.98 -4.60
C SER A 65 2.85 22.78 -3.12
N LEU A 66 2.72 23.87 -2.34
CA LEU A 66 2.28 23.85 -0.94
C LEU A 66 0.83 23.39 -0.75
N LEU A 67 -0.01 23.51 -1.78
CA LEU A 67 -1.38 22.99 -1.76
C LEU A 67 -1.42 21.47 -1.99
N SER A 68 -0.33 20.90 -2.50
CA SER A 68 -0.27 19.49 -2.83
C SER A 68 -0.13 18.62 -1.59
N ARG A 69 -1.03 17.63 -1.49
CA ARG A 69 -1.01 16.52 -0.55
C ARG A 69 -0.43 15.25 -1.17
N PHE A 70 0.31 15.35 -2.28
CA PHE A 70 0.77 14.19 -3.04
C PHE A 70 1.55 13.20 -2.16
N HIS A 71 2.40 13.72 -1.27
CA HIS A 71 3.20 12.91 -0.35
C HIS A 71 2.39 12.10 0.68
N GLN A 72 1.11 12.42 0.88
CA GLN A 72 0.20 11.68 1.77
C GLN A 72 -0.54 10.55 1.04
N LEU A 73 -0.51 10.54 -0.30
CA LEU A 73 -1.18 9.54 -1.13
C LEU A 73 -0.34 8.26 -1.27
N LYS A 74 0.02 7.68 -0.12
CA LYS A 74 0.79 6.44 0.00
C LYS A 74 0.23 5.58 1.12
N CYS A 75 0.42 4.26 1.03
CA CYS A 75 -0.05 3.36 2.09
C CYS A 75 0.89 3.41 3.29
N ARG A 76 0.34 3.15 4.49
CA ARG A 76 1.13 3.01 5.73
C ARG A 76 1.39 1.54 6.02
N ILE A 77 2.35 1.24 6.89
CA ILE A 77 2.64 -0.15 7.32
C ILE A 77 1.40 -0.69 8.05
N ALA A 78 0.95 -1.89 7.67
CA ALA A 78 -0.16 -2.53 8.35
C ALA A 78 0.24 -3.00 9.76
N ILE A 79 -0.67 -2.90 10.71
CA ILE A 79 -0.38 -3.22 12.13
C ILE A 79 0.04 -4.70 12.28
N ALA A 80 -0.60 -5.60 11.55
CA ALA A 80 -0.29 -7.03 11.58
C ALA A 80 1.12 -7.35 11.05
N SER A 81 1.64 -6.59 10.08
CA SER A 81 3.01 -6.77 9.57
C SER A 81 4.09 -6.31 10.55
N SER A 82 3.75 -5.46 11.52
CA SER A 82 4.66 -5.04 12.59
C SER A 82 4.83 -6.11 13.68
N LEU A 83 3.86 -7.00 13.81
CA LEU A 83 3.96 -8.16 14.69
C LEU A 83 4.81 -9.22 13.99
N LYS A 84 6.11 -9.24 14.29
CA LYS A 84 6.96 -10.38 13.94
C LYS A 84 6.29 -11.63 14.53
N PRO A 85 6.08 -12.70 13.75
CA PRO A 85 5.58 -13.94 14.33
C PRO A 85 6.53 -14.31 15.47
N LEU A 86 5.99 -14.48 16.68
CA LEU A 86 6.76 -15.03 17.79
C LEU A 86 7.41 -16.31 17.25
N ASN A 87 8.74 -16.32 17.18
CA ASN A 87 9.53 -17.35 16.51
C ASN A 87 8.90 -18.73 16.71
N SER A 88 8.51 -19.40 15.62
CA SER A 88 7.94 -20.76 15.65
C SER A 88 8.83 -21.70 16.49
N MET A 89 10.14 -21.48 16.51
CA MET A 89 11.11 -22.15 17.39
C MET A 89 10.80 -22.03 18.89
N LEU A 90 10.36 -20.87 19.37
CA LEU A 90 10.06 -20.65 20.79
C LEU A 90 8.79 -21.40 21.21
N LEU A 91 7.77 -21.43 20.35
CA LEU A 91 6.55 -22.22 20.56
C LEU A 91 6.85 -23.73 20.58
N LEU A 92 7.72 -24.20 19.68
CA LEU A 92 8.13 -25.60 19.65
C LEU A 92 8.94 -25.98 20.91
N LEU A 93 9.81 -25.08 21.39
CA LEU A 93 10.57 -25.27 22.62
C LEU A 93 9.67 -25.30 23.86
N THR A 94 8.69 -24.40 23.99
CA THR A 94 7.77 -24.39 25.14
C THR A 94 6.89 -25.65 25.17
N VAL A 95 6.40 -26.09 24.00
CA VAL A 95 5.65 -27.35 23.88
C VAL A 95 6.52 -28.55 24.25
N TYR A 96 7.77 -28.60 23.78
CA TYR A 96 8.71 -29.68 24.11
C TYR A 96 9.00 -29.77 25.63
N PHE A 97 9.29 -28.64 26.27
CA PHE A 97 9.50 -28.60 27.72
C PHE A 97 8.23 -28.97 28.51
N ALA A 98 7.04 -28.54 28.06
CA ALA A 98 5.78 -28.94 28.69
C ALA A 98 5.55 -30.46 28.63
N ILE A 99 5.92 -31.11 27.51
CA ILE A 99 5.84 -32.57 27.37
C ILE A 99 6.85 -33.28 28.28
N LEU A 100 8.05 -32.73 28.48
CA LEU A 100 9.07 -33.30 29.36
C LEU A 100 8.73 -33.18 30.85
N ILE A 101 8.09 -32.09 31.27
CA ILE A 101 7.73 -31.84 32.68
C ILE A 101 6.44 -32.59 33.07
N GLY A 102 5.54 -32.82 32.10
CA GLY A 102 4.29 -33.57 32.32
C GLY A 102 4.42 -35.09 32.28
N ARG A 103 5.64 -35.63 32.24
CA ARG A 103 5.96 -37.06 32.15
C ARG A 103 6.77 -37.49 33.37
#